data_AF-A0A412IXD7-F1
#
_entry.id   AF-A0A412IXD7-F1
#
_cell.length_a   1.000
_cell.length_b   1.000
_cell.length_c   1.000
_cell.angle_alpha   90.00
_cell.angle_beta   90.00
_cell.angle_gamma   90.00
#
_symmetry.space_group_name_H-M   'P 1'
#
loop_
_entity.id
_entity.type
_entity.pdbx_description
1 polymer ?
#
loop_
_entity_poly.entity_id
_entity_poly.type
_entity_poly.pdbx_seq_one_letter_code
_entity_poly.pdbx_strand_id
1 'polypeptide(L)'
;MVSKDTAGFDAAMEEIQFNIHNKKYDKALKMMESMVEKYEKLNMYADDNVSEYYDFNELFEEVLYVQLHSPKKDVRRSQIEYTKIYYQYGSLLMDLQRYEDAARELEKAMRWNPSNARIAFEYAETFKARGMIEEYYTITKKIHKIIFHDSDLARYYRNLGYYYVEKQDLQTAVCCYIYSTIFEGSNIAQSELYYISTLDSSINMDPEVELLEDCFESNDIPSNADDDIIAMAYHLTKSCMENGNKSGAEYFISILLNFIETDEIRSMNEEINKM
;
A
#
# COMPACT_ATOMS: atom_id res chain seq x y z
N MET A 1 -12.36 -23.01 20.68
CA MET A 1 -11.32 -22.22 21.37
C MET A 1 -11.05 -20.91 20.62
N VAL A 2 -11.01 -20.94 19.29
CA VAL A 2 -10.79 -19.77 18.40
C VAL A 2 -11.74 -18.59 18.63
N SER A 3 -13.04 -18.80 18.87
CA SER A 3 -14.02 -17.69 18.91
C SER A 3 -13.99 -16.78 20.15
N LYS A 4 -13.39 -17.23 21.26
CA LYS A 4 -13.24 -16.40 22.48
C LYS A 4 -11.95 -15.56 22.46
N ASP A 5 -10.91 -16.05 21.78
CA ASP A 5 -9.64 -15.34 21.66
C ASP A 5 -9.72 -14.22 20.61
N THR A 6 -10.50 -14.36 19.53
CA THR A 6 -10.75 -13.26 18.58
C THR A 6 -11.50 -12.10 19.22
N ALA A 7 -12.56 -12.36 20.00
CA ALA A 7 -13.29 -11.30 20.71
C ALA A 7 -12.41 -10.54 21.72
N GLY A 8 -11.46 -11.22 22.37
CA GLY A 8 -10.49 -10.57 23.25
C GLY A 8 -9.43 -9.77 22.51
N PHE A 9 -9.01 -10.23 21.33
CA PHE A 9 -8.11 -9.49 20.44
C PHE A 9 -8.76 -8.20 19.93
N ASP A 10 -9.97 -8.30 19.37
CA ASP A 10 -10.69 -7.15 18.81
C ASP A 10 -10.93 -6.07 19.87
N ALA A 11 -11.41 -6.47 21.06
CA ALA A 11 -11.64 -5.53 22.16
C ALA A 11 -10.33 -4.82 22.61
N ALA A 12 -9.20 -5.54 22.63
CA ALA A 12 -7.91 -4.96 22.98
C ALA A 12 -7.43 -3.97 21.90
N MET A 13 -7.59 -4.31 20.61
CA MET A 13 -7.26 -3.42 19.50
C MET A 13 -8.14 -2.17 19.47
N GLU A 14 -9.44 -2.31 19.72
CA GLU A 14 -10.36 -1.18 19.85
C GLU A 14 -9.98 -0.26 21.02
N GLU A 15 -9.62 -0.81 22.18
CA GLU A 15 -9.18 0.00 23.31
C GLU A 15 -7.85 0.73 23.00
N ILE A 16 -6.91 0.08 22.30
CA ILE A 16 -5.69 0.73 21.82
C ILE A 16 -6.04 1.92 20.92
N GLN A 17 -6.84 1.70 19.88
CA GLN A 17 -7.26 2.75 18.94
C GLN A 17 -8.00 3.89 19.64
N PHE A 18 -8.87 3.57 20.60
CA PHE A 18 -9.53 4.57 21.42
C PHE A 18 -8.54 5.45 22.18
N ASN A 19 -7.49 4.86 22.77
CA ASN A 19 -6.46 5.63 23.47
C ASN A 19 -5.63 6.48 22.51
N ILE A 20 -5.29 5.96 21.31
CA ILE A 20 -4.62 6.73 20.25
C ILE A 20 -5.46 7.95 19.85
N HIS A 21 -6.74 7.74 19.56
CA HIS A 21 -7.67 8.81 19.17
C HIS A 21 -7.78 9.90 20.26
N ASN A 22 -7.77 9.50 21.53
CA ASN A 22 -7.78 10.41 22.68
C ASN A 22 -6.39 10.97 23.05
N LYS A 23 -5.37 10.76 22.20
CA LYS A 23 -3.97 11.20 22.40
C LYS A 23 -3.33 10.68 23.70
N LYS A 24 -3.82 9.55 24.22
CA LYS A 24 -3.28 8.86 25.40
C LYS A 24 -2.19 7.87 24.98
N TYR A 25 -1.16 8.40 24.31
CA TYR A 25 -0.14 7.58 23.64
C TYR A 25 0.63 6.66 24.59
N ASP A 26 0.96 7.11 25.81
CA ASP A 26 1.65 6.25 26.80
C ASP A 26 0.83 5.01 27.19
N LYS A 27 -0.50 5.15 27.29
CA LYS A 27 -1.38 4.04 27.61
C LYS A 27 -1.50 3.09 26.40
N ALA A 28 -1.71 3.65 25.21
CA ALA A 28 -1.75 2.88 23.97
C ALA A 28 -0.45 2.10 23.75
N LEU A 29 0.70 2.72 24.01
CA LEU A 29 2.03 2.12 23.85
C LEU A 29 2.20 0.92 24.77
N LYS A 30 1.91 1.06 26.07
CA LYS A 30 1.99 -0.05 27.03
C LYS A 30 1.09 -1.23 26.64
N MET A 31 -0.12 -0.92 26.16
CA MET A 31 -1.05 -1.95 25.68
C MET A 31 -0.52 -2.66 24.44
N MET A 32 0.05 -1.91 23.50
CA MET A 32 0.66 -2.45 22.29
C MET A 32 1.88 -3.32 22.60
N GLU A 33 2.80 -2.85 23.45
CA GLU A 33 3.96 -3.61 23.90
C GLU A 33 3.55 -4.93 24.57
N SER A 34 2.54 -4.89 25.46
CA SER A 34 2.01 -6.09 26.09
C SER A 34 1.34 -7.05 25.09
N MET A 35 0.67 -6.53 24.06
CA MET A 35 0.05 -7.35 23.02
C MET A 35 1.13 -8.03 22.17
N VAL A 36 2.11 -7.28 21.69
CA VAL A 36 3.23 -7.80 20.90
C VAL A 36 4.00 -8.86 21.70
N GLU A 37 4.34 -8.59 22.96
CA GLU A 37 5.03 -9.56 23.82
C GLU A 37 4.24 -10.87 23.98
N LYS A 38 2.91 -10.78 24.14
CA LYS A 38 2.03 -11.95 24.22
C LYS A 38 2.12 -12.78 22.94
N TYR A 39 1.96 -12.15 21.77
CA TYR A 39 1.91 -12.85 20.49
C TYR A 39 3.28 -13.38 20.03
N GLU A 40 4.37 -12.65 20.29
CA GLU A 40 5.73 -13.14 20.07
C GLU A 40 6.03 -14.37 20.96
N LYS A 41 5.60 -14.36 22.23
CA LYS A 41 5.76 -15.53 23.12
C LYS A 41 4.94 -16.75 22.70
N LEU A 42 3.76 -16.54 22.11
CA LEU A 42 2.95 -17.63 21.56
C LEU A 42 3.65 -18.31 20.38
N ASN A 43 4.43 -17.54 19.60
CA ASN A 43 5.19 -18.01 18.43
C ASN A 43 4.36 -18.91 17.50
N MET A 44 3.06 -18.60 17.37
CA MET A 44 2.15 -19.34 16.51
C MET A 44 2.36 -18.95 15.07
N TYR A 45 2.22 -19.91 14.15
CA TYR A 45 2.42 -19.69 12.71
C TYR A 45 3.86 -19.29 12.37
N ALA A 46 4.84 -19.80 13.12
CA ALA A 46 6.23 -19.75 12.70
C ALA A 46 6.43 -20.65 11.46
N ASP A 47 7.20 -20.17 10.48
CA ASP A 47 7.55 -20.97 9.30
C ASP A 47 8.23 -22.29 9.71
N ASP A 48 7.93 -23.35 8.97
CA ASP A 48 8.55 -24.65 9.15
C ASP A 48 9.20 -25.13 7.85
N ASN A 49 9.61 -26.40 7.77
CA ASN A 49 10.27 -26.92 6.58
C ASN A 49 9.33 -27.09 5.37
N VAL A 50 8.02 -27.07 5.59
CA VAL A 50 6.97 -27.31 4.59
C VAL A 50 6.24 -26.03 4.24
N SER A 51 6.02 -25.13 5.21
CA SER A 51 5.12 -23.99 5.06
C SER A 51 5.72 -22.67 5.50
N GLU A 52 5.30 -21.61 4.80
CA GLU A 52 5.50 -20.22 5.18
C GLU A 52 4.14 -19.60 5.49
N TYR A 53 4.05 -18.90 6.60
CA TYR A 53 2.79 -18.31 7.06
C TYR A 53 2.75 -16.80 6.84
N TYR A 54 1.58 -16.33 6.39
CA TYR A 54 1.30 -14.94 6.04
C TYR A 54 -0.09 -14.52 6.54
N ASP A 55 -0.31 -13.22 6.62
CA ASP A 55 -1.56 -12.60 7.04
C ASP A 55 -2.00 -11.57 6.00
N PHE A 56 -2.44 -12.11 4.85
CA PHE A 56 -2.99 -11.35 3.73
C PHE A 56 -4.41 -10.87 4.03
N ASN A 57 -4.64 -9.58 3.84
CA ASN A 57 -5.92 -8.91 3.99
C ASN A 57 -6.82 -9.17 2.78
N GLU A 58 -6.23 -9.27 1.60
CA GLU A 58 -6.94 -9.45 0.33
C GLU A 58 -6.45 -10.67 -0.44
N LEU A 59 -7.29 -11.17 -1.37
CA LEU A 59 -6.92 -12.31 -2.21
C LEU A 59 -5.76 -11.96 -3.14
N PHE A 60 -5.76 -10.76 -3.72
CA PHE A 60 -4.74 -10.38 -4.70
C PHE A 60 -3.36 -10.17 -4.08
N GLU A 61 -3.26 -9.84 -2.79
CA GLU A 61 -1.98 -9.78 -2.08
C GLU A 61 -1.26 -11.14 -2.06
N GLU A 62 -2.00 -12.23 -1.85
CA GLU A 62 -1.45 -13.59 -1.90
C GLU A 62 -1.01 -13.96 -3.32
N VAL A 63 -1.80 -13.59 -4.34
CA VAL A 63 -1.46 -13.77 -5.75
C VAL A 63 -0.14 -13.06 -6.08
N LEU A 64 -0.03 -11.79 -5.69
CA LEU A 64 1.17 -10.98 -5.92
C LEU A 64 2.40 -11.57 -5.23
N TYR A 65 2.26 -11.99 -3.97
CA TYR A 65 3.34 -12.63 -3.23
C TYR A 65 3.86 -13.87 -3.97
N VAL A 66 2.97 -14.78 -4.37
CA VAL A 66 3.33 -16.02 -5.07
C VAL A 66 4.04 -15.71 -6.39
N GLN A 67 3.52 -14.76 -7.17
CA GLN A 67 4.12 -14.38 -8.45
C GLN A 67 5.51 -13.77 -8.27
N LEU A 68 5.64 -12.78 -7.38
CA LEU A 68 6.87 -12.02 -7.22
C LEU A 68 7.99 -12.84 -6.55
N HIS A 69 7.63 -13.78 -5.67
CA HIS A 69 8.62 -14.47 -4.82
C HIS A 69 8.82 -15.94 -5.19
N SER A 70 7.91 -16.54 -5.97
CA SER A 70 7.97 -17.95 -6.38
C SER A 70 8.31 -18.87 -5.19
N PRO A 71 7.50 -18.86 -4.11
CA PRO A 71 7.81 -19.55 -2.87
C PRO A 71 7.97 -21.06 -3.12
N LYS A 72 8.98 -21.65 -2.45
CA LYS A 72 9.26 -23.10 -2.55
C LYS A 72 8.45 -23.93 -1.55
N LYS A 73 7.90 -23.28 -0.54
CA LYS A 73 7.09 -23.86 0.53
C LYS A 73 5.62 -23.53 0.30
N ASP A 74 4.75 -24.29 0.96
CA ASP A 74 3.32 -24.00 0.98
C ASP A 74 3.07 -22.65 1.64
N VAL A 75 2.45 -21.71 0.91
CA VAL A 75 1.94 -20.47 1.47
C VAL A 75 0.67 -20.79 2.25
N ARG A 76 0.61 -20.37 3.52
CA ARG A 76 -0.54 -20.59 4.40
C ARG A 76 -0.95 -19.31 5.11
N ARG A 77 -2.25 -19.19 5.37
CA ARG A 77 -2.80 -18.05 6.09
C ARG A 77 -2.75 -18.28 7.61
N SER A 78 -2.26 -17.27 8.31
CA SER A 78 -2.38 -17.12 9.76
C SER A 78 -3.86 -16.89 10.13
N GLN A 79 -4.26 -17.34 11.32
CA GLN A 79 -5.55 -16.95 11.90
C GLN A 79 -5.41 -15.80 12.90
N ILE A 80 -4.18 -15.31 13.09
CA ILE A 80 -3.85 -14.14 13.89
C ILE A 80 -3.55 -13.00 12.92
N GLU A 81 -4.19 -11.85 13.16
CA GLU A 81 -3.99 -10.60 12.41
C GLU A 81 -2.63 -9.93 12.77
N TYR A 82 -1.52 -10.63 12.58
CA TYR A 82 -0.18 -10.13 12.87
C TYR A 82 0.17 -8.86 12.09
N THR A 83 -0.26 -8.79 10.82
CA THR A 83 -0.10 -7.61 9.97
C THR A 83 -0.67 -6.38 10.67
N LYS A 84 -1.88 -6.50 11.23
CA LYS A 84 -2.57 -5.43 11.96
C LYS A 84 -1.88 -5.05 13.26
N ILE A 85 -1.40 -6.02 14.03
CA ILE A 85 -0.66 -5.77 15.28
C ILE A 85 0.58 -4.91 15.01
N TYR A 86 1.44 -5.39 14.12
CA TYR A 86 2.72 -4.72 13.85
C TYR A 86 2.55 -3.40 13.10
N TYR A 87 1.59 -3.31 12.18
CA TYR A 87 1.24 -2.05 11.52
C TYR A 87 0.79 -0.99 12.52
N GLN A 88 -0.15 -1.31 13.41
CA GLN A 88 -0.65 -0.35 14.41
C GLN A 88 0.44 0.04 15.40
N TYR A 89 1.34 -0.88 15.76
CA TYR A 89 2.47 -0.55 16.61
C TYR A 89 3.44 0.41 15.92
N GLY A 90 3.81 0.11 14.67
CA GLY A 90 4.64 0.98 13.84
C GLY A 90 4.05 2.39 13.68
N SER A 91 2.75 2.49 13.37
CA SER A 91 2.05 3.78 13.26
C SER A 91 2.04 4.56 14.58
N LEU A 92 1.80 3.91 15.71
CA LEU A 92 1.88 4.57 17.02
C LEU A 92 3.30 5.08 17.32
N LEU A 93 4.33 4.32 16.92
CA LEU A 93 5.72 4.75 17.06
C LEU A 93 6.07 5.93 16.16
N MET A 94 5.47 6.03 14.96
CA MET A 94 5.54 7.22 14.10
C MET A 94 4.95 8.46 14.80
N ASP A 95 3.76 8.35 15.39
CA ASP A 95 3.12 9.43 16.15
C ASP A 95 3.99 9.90 17.33
N LEU A 96 4.73 8.97 17.95
CA LEU A 96 5.67 9.21 19.04
C LEU A 96 7.06 9.68 18.56
N GLN A 97 7.26 9.86 17.25
CA GLN A 97 8.54 10.24 16.63
C GLN A 97 9.69 9.26 16.90
N ARG A 98 9.36 7.99 17.17
CA ARG A 98 10.32 6.90 17.37
C ARG A 98 10.55 6.16 16.05
N TYR A 99 11.10 6.87 15.06
CA TYR A 99 11.12 6.42 13.66
C TYR A 99 11.90 5.12 13.42
N GLU A 100 13.03 4.91 14.09
CA GLU A 100 13.78 3.65 14.00
C GLU A 100 13.02 2.46 14.59
N ASP A 101 12.28 2.67 15.69
CA ASP A 101 11.42 1.63 16.26
C ASP A 101 10.24 1.35 15.32
N ALA A 102 9.63 2.40 14.77
CA ALA A 102 8.55 2.28 13.81
C ALA A 102 8.97 1.46 12.58
N ALA A 103 10.15 1.74 12.02
CA ALA A 103 10.69 1.00 10.88
C ALA A 103 10.83 -0.50 11.19
N ARG A 104 11.31 -0.87 12.39
CA ARG A 104 11.43 -2.28 12.81
C ARG A 104 10.08 -2.99 12.89
N GLU A 105 9.07 -2.35 13.47
CA GLU A 105 7.76 -2.97 13.61
C GLU A 105 7.02 -3.02 12.25
N LEU A 106 7.19 -2.02 11.40
CA LEU A 106 6.65 -2.03 10.03
C LEU A 106 7.33 -3.09 9.15
N GLU A 107 8.63 -3.35 9.34
CA GLU A 107 9.30 -4.47 8.66
C GLU A 107 8.71 -5.82 9.08
N LYS A 108 8.36 -6.00 10.36
CA LYS A 108 7.62 -7.19 10.81
C LYS A 108 6.23 -7.26 10.15
N ALA A 109 5.51 -6.14 10.06
CA ALA A 109 4.22 -6.08 9.37
C ALA A 109 4.35 -6.48 7.89
N MET A 110 5.38 -5.98 7.19
CA MET A 110 5.69 -6.36 5.81
C MET A 110 6.11 -7.83 5.68
N ARG A 111 6.76 -8.44 6.68
CA ARG A 111 7.00 -9.89 6.66
C ARG A 111 5.68 -10.66 6.67
N TRP A 112 4.70 -10.23 7.46
CA TRP A 112 3.39 -10.90 7.51
C TRP A 112 2.55 -10.64 6.27
N ASN A 113 2.68 -9.47 5.65
CA ASN A 113 2.04 -9.17 4.38
C ASN A 113 2.97 -8.36 3.44
N PRO A 114 3.79 -9.06 2.63
CA PRO A 114 4.78 -8.41 1.76
C PRO A 114 4.16 -7.62 0.60
N SER A 115 2.89 -7.89 0.28
CA SER A 115 2.19 -7.34 -0.88
C SER A 115 1.18 -6.26 -0.51
N ASN A 116 1.22 -5.75 0.73
CA ASN A 116 0.38 -4.64 1.17
C ASN A 116 1.07 -3.29 0.96
N ALA A 117 0.63 -2.54 -0.05
CA ALA A 117 1.20 -1.24 -0.40
C ALA A 117 1.13 -0.23 0.74
N ARG A 118 0.03 -0.21 1.51
CA ARG A 118 -0.14 0.71 2.65
C ARG A 118 0.93 0.55 3.71
N ILE A 119 1.28 -0.68 4.09
CA ILE A 119 2.36 -0.93 5.06
C ILE A 119 3.70 -0.47 4.49
N ALA A 120 3.96 -0.81 3.22
CA ALA A 120 5.20 -0.43 2.57
C ALA A 120 5.36 1.10 2.46
N PHE A 121 4.26 1.84 2.25
CA PHE A 121 4.29 3.30 2.28
C PHE A 121 4.54 3.85 3.68
N GLU A 122 3.93 3.31 4.73
CA GLU A 122 4.26 3.73 6.11
C GLU A 122 5.73 3.45 6.44
N TYR A 123 6.27 2.32 5.96
CA TYR A 123 7.69 2.01 6.09
C TYR A 123 8.56 3.04 5.35
N ALA A 124 8.17 3.46 4.14
CA ALA A 124 8.84 4.53 3.41
C ALA A 124 8.81 5.86 4.19
N GLU A 125 7.67 6.24 4.79
CA GLU A 125 7.54 7.47 5.58
C GLU A 125 8.51 7.52 6.77
N THR A 126 8.96 6.37 7.30
CA THR A 126 10.01 6.34 8.35
C THR A 126 11.34 6.92 7.85
N PHE A 127 11.70 6.69 6.58
CA PHE A 127 12.92 7.24 5.97
C PHE A 127 12.78 8.73 5.71
N LYS A 128 11.63 9.16 5.19
CA LYS A 128 11.31 10.57 5.01
C LYS A 128 11.38 11.34 6.32
N ALA A 129 10.78 10.82 7.39
CA ALA A 129 10.81 11.45 8.72
C ALA A 129 12.24 11.58 9.31
N ARG A 130 13.18 10.76 8.83
CA ARG A 130 14.60 10.78 9.24
C ARG A 130 15.49 11.56 8.26
N GLY A 131 14.91 12.20 7.24
CA GLY A 131 15.64 12.92 6.20
C GLY A 131 16.40 12.03 5.22
N MET A 132 16.12 10.73 5.20
CA MET A 132 16.74 9.73 4.32
C MET A 132 15.99 9.69 2.98
N ILE A 133 16.09 10.79 2.22
CA ILE A 133 15.26 11.06 1.04
C ILE A 133 15.54 10.10 -0.13
N GLU A 134 16.77 9.62 -0.29
CA GLU A 134 17.12 8.64 -1.33
C GLU A 134 16.55 7.26 -1.04
N GLU A 135 16.59 6.82 0.22
CA GLU A 135 15.98 5.59 0.66
C GLU A 135 14.46 5.66 0.56
N TYR A 136 13.85 6.80 0.92
CA TYR A 136 12.42 7.06 0.71
C TYR A 136 12.01 6.87 -0.75
N TYR A 137 12.76 7.47 -1.68
CA TYR A 137 12.52 7.32 -3.11
C TYR A 137 12.71 5.88 -3.58
N THR A 138 13.81 5.23 -3.17
CA THR A 138 14.11 3.85 -3.54
C THR A 138 13.03 2.88 -3.08
N ILE A 139 12.52 3.04 -1.85
CA ILE A 139 11.42 2.22 -1.35
C ILE A 139 10.13 2.57 -2.10
N THR A 140 9.81 3.85 -2.27
CA THR A 140 8.62 4.31 -3.00
C THR A 140 8.56 3.68 -4.39
N LYS A 141 9.65 3.74 -5.18
CA LYS A 141 9.75 3.11 -6.50
C LYS A 141 9.44 1.62 -6.48
N LYS A 142 9.89 0.89 -5.45
CA LYS A 142 9.62 -0.56 -5.31
C LYS A 142 8.16 -0.87 -4.98
N ILE A 143 7.45 0.04 -4.31
CA ILE A 143 6.04 -0.17 -3.93
C ILE A 143 5.15 -0.30 -5.18
N HIS A 144 5.51 0.32 -6.29
CA HIS A 144 4.77 0.22 -7.57
C HIS A 144 4.45 -1.22 -7.99
N LYS A 145 5.35 -2.17 -7.71
CA LYS A 145 5.20 -3.60 -7.99
C LYS A 145 4.11 -4.33 -7.20
N ILE A 146 3.47 -3.66 -6.24
CA ILE A 146 2.41 -4.22 -5.40
C ILE A 146 1.17 -3.32 -5.33
N ILE A 147 1.05 -2.32 -6.22
CA ILE A 147 -0.10 -1.41 -6.27
C ILE A 147 -1.20 -1.98 -7.17
N PHE A 148 -2.34 -2.36 -6.57
CA PHE A 148 -3.52 -2.83 -7.30
C PHE A 148 -4.80 -2.02 -6.98
N HIS A 149 -4.67 -0.94 -6.21
CA HIS A 149 -5.71 0.06 -5.97
C HIS A 149 -5.29 1.43 -6.52
N ASP A 150 -6.24 2.18 -7.06
CA ASP A 150 -6.06 3.54 -7.58
C ASP A 150 -5.56 4.53 -6.50
N SER A 151 -6.10 4.44 -5.29
CA SER A 151 -5.70 5.27 -4.14
C SER A 151 -4.23 5.06 -3.73
N ASP A 152 -3.72 3.83 -3.85
CA ASP A 152 -2.30 3.53 -3.63
C ASP A 152 -1.43 4.09 -4.75
N LEU A 153 -1.89 4.04 -6.01
CA LEU A 153 -1.20 4.65 -7.14
C LEU A 153 -1.17 6.19 -7.03
N ALA A 154 -2.27 6.80 -6.57
CA ALA A 154 -2.32 8.22 -6.25
C ALA A 154 -1.28 8.57 -5.15
N ARG A 155 -1.21 7.77 -4.08
CA ARG A 155 -0.19 7.95 -3.02
C ARG A 155 1.23 7.81 -3.56
N TYR A 156 1.48 6.84 -4.44
CA TYR A 156 2.77 6.67 -5.11
C TYR A 156 3.22 7.95 -5.81
N TYR A 157 2.36 8.54 -6.66
CA TYR A 157 2.70 9.80 -7.33
C TYR A 157 2.86 10.97 -6.36
N ARG A 158 2.05 11.07 -5.29
CA ARG A 158 2.24 12.10 -4.25
C ARG A 158 3.61 11.97 -3.54
N ASN A 159 4.05 10.74 -3.28
CA ASN A 159 5.36 10.46 -2.69
C ASN A 159 6.51 10.84 -3.64
N LEU A 160 6.38 10.54 -4.94
CA LEU A 160 7.32 10.99 -5.96
C LEU A 160 7.33 12.52 -6.07
N GLY A 161 6.17 13.16 -6.05
CA GLY A 161 6.05 14.62 -6.03
C GLY A 161 6.83 15.24 -4.87
N TYR A 162 6.68 14.70 -3.66
CA TYR A 162 7.44 15.14 -2.50
C TYR A 162 8.95 14.99 -2.70
N TYR A 163 9.40 13.85 -3.23
CA TYR A 163 10.81 13.63 -3.54
C TYR A 163 11.35 14.67 -4.52
N TYR A 164 10.62 14.99 -5.60
CA TYR A 164 11.08 15.97 -6.58
C TYR A 164 11.07 17.41 -6.06
N VAL A 165 10.18 17.75 -5.11
CA VAL A 165 10.27 19.02 -4.36
C VAL A 165 11.59 19.08 -3.58
N GLU A 166 11.95 18.03 -2.86
CA GLU A 166 13.23 17.96 -2.12
C GLU A 166 14.45 18.03 -3.06
N LYS A 167 14.32 17.55 -4.30
CA LYS A 167 15.35 17.66 -5.35
C LYS A 167 15.34 18.98 -6.11
N GLN A 168 14.42 19.89 -5.80
CA GLN A 168 14.22 21.17 -6.51
C GLN A 168 13.82 21.00 -7.99
N ASP A 169 13.37 19.81 -8.39
CA ASP A 169 12.74 19.59 -9.70
C ASP A 169 11.23 19.84 -9.58
N LEU A 170 10.88 21.12 -9.47
CA LEU A 170 9.52 21.55 -9.19
C LEU A 170 8.55 21.22 -10.32
N GLN A 171 9.01 21.17 -11.58
CA GLN A 171 8.14 20.84 -12.71
C GLN A 171 7.74 19.36 -12.67
N THR A 172 8.68 18.44 -12.44
CA THR A 172 8.37 17.01 -12.26
C THR A 172 7.49 16.80 -11.03
N ALA A 173 7.72 17.55 -9.95
CA ALA A 173 6.88 17.49 -8.76
C ALA A 173 5.41 17.86 -9.06
N VAL A 174 5.18 18.96 -9.78
CA VAL A 174 3.84 19.38 -10.21
C VAL A 174 3.18 18.31 -11.08
N CYS A 175 3.92 17.76 -12.05
CA CYS A 175 3.45 16.67 -12.89
C CYS A 175 2.99 15.47 -12.05
N CYS A 176 3.78 15.04 -11.07
CA CYS A 176 3.41 13.95 -10.16
C CYS A 176 2.15 14.29 -9.33
N TYR A 177 2.07 15.48 -8.74
CA TYR A 177 0.93 15.85 -7.92
C TYR A 177 -0.36 15.96 -8.74
N ILE A 178 -0.32 16.55 -9.94
CA ILE A 178 -1.48 16.64 -10.83
C ILE A 178 -1.91 15.25 -11.28
N TYR A 179 -0.96 14.42 -11.72
CA TYR A 179 -1.25 13.06 -12.16
C TYR A 179 -1.87 12.20 -11.03
N SER A 180 -1.44 12.41 -9.78
CA SER A 180 -2.06 11.74 -8.62
C SER A 180 -3.55 12.01 -8.47
N THR A 181 -4.02 13.21 -8.88
CA THR A 181 -5.43 13.60 -8.74
C THR A 181 -6.36 12.98 -9.78
N ILE A 182 -5.80 12.39 -10.85
CA ILE A 182 -6.56 11.61 -11.82
C ILE A 182 -7.15 10.37 -11.16
N PHE A 183 -6.39 9.74 -10.26
CA PHE A 183 -6.79 8.54 -9.52
C PHE A 183 -7.55 8.88 -8.24
N GLU A 184 -7.04 9.82 -7.45
CA GLU A 184 -7.68 10.20 -6.18
C GLU A 184 -7.39 11.66 -5.80
N GLY A 185 -8.46 12.43 -5.59
CA GLY A 185 -8.36 13.79 -5.07
C GLY A 185 -7.74 13.84 -3.68
N SER A 186 -6.83 14.81 -3.44
CA SER A 186 -6.14 14.92 -2.15
C SER A 186 -5.84 16.36 -1.75
N ASN A 187 -6.21 16.71 -0.51
CA ASN A 187 -5.84 17.98 0.10
C ASN A 187 -4.32 18.14 0.23
N ILE A 188 -3.58 17.03 0.35
CA ILE A 188 -2.11 17.05 0.40
C ILE A 188 -1.58 17.52 -0.96
N ALA A 189 -2.02 16.88 -2.05
CA ALA A 189 -1.60 17.29 -3.41
C ALA A 189 -1.94 18.76 -3.69
N GLN A 190 -3.15 19.21 -3.32
CA GLN A 190 -3.55 20.61 -3.48
C GLN A 190 -2.67 21.58 -2.68
N SER A 191 -2.31 21.21 -1.45
CA SER A 191 -1.46 22.05 -0.59
C SER A 191 -0.04 22.16 -1.13
N GLU A 192 0.51 21.06 -1.64
CA GLU A 192 1.85 21.02 -2.24
C GLU A 192 1.90 21.80 -3.57
N LEU A 193 0.88 21.65 -4.43
CA LEU A 193 0.75 22.45 -5.64
C LEU A 193 0.67 23.95 -5.32
N TYR A 194 -0.12 24.32 -4.32
CA TYR A 194 -0.18 25.71 -3.86
C TYR A 194 1.19 26.18 -3.36
N TYR A 195 1.88 25.39 -2.54
CA TYR A 195 3.21 25.71 -2.05
C TYR A 195 4.20 25.96 -3.20
N ILE A 196 4.28 25.05 -4.18
CA ILE A 196 5.14 25.20 -5.36
C ILE A 196 4.83 26.48 -6.12
N SER A 197 3.55 26.79 -6.34
CA SER A 197 3.12 28.01 -7.03
C SER A 197 3.58 29.31 -6.33
N THR A 198 3.73 29.26 -5.00
CA THR A 198 4.25 30.40 -4.22
C THR A 198 5.78 30.47 -4.17
N LEU A 199 6.43 29.32 -4.35
CA LEU A 199 7.88 29.20 -4.34
C LEU A 199 8.50 29.71 -5.64
N ASP A 200 7.90 29.33 -6.77
CA ASP A 200 8.34 29.75 -8.11
C ASP A 200 7.13 29.92 -9.06
N SER A 201 6.81 31.17 -9.39
CA SER A 201 5.69 31.51 -10.27
C SER A 201 5.93 31.19 -11.74
N SER A 202 7.13 30.73 -12.11
CA SER A 202 7.47 30.34 -13.49
C SER A 202 7.12 28.88 -13.81
N ILE A 203 6.87 28.06 -12.78
CA ILE A 203 6.50 26.65 -12.95
C ILE A 203 5.13 26.53 -13.60
N ASN A 204 5.02 25.62 -14.57
CA ASN A 204 3.74 25.35 -15.21
C ASN A 204 2.87 24.50 -14.28
N MET A 205 1.86 25.16 -13.67
CA MET A 205 0.89 24.56 -12.74
C MET A 205 -0.28 23.84 -13.43
N ASP A 206 -0.35 23.88 -14.76
CA ASP A 206 -1.34 23.20 -15.59
C ASP A 206 -0.65 22.57 -16.80
N PRO A 207 0.21 21.54 -16.58
CA PRO A 207 0.98 20.90 -17.61
C PRO A 207 0.07 20.16 -18.59
N GLU A 208 0.29 20.39 -19.88
CA GLU A 208 -0.32 19.58 -20.93
C GLU A 208 0.22 18.15 -20.89
N VAL A 209 -0.47 17.22 -21.56
CA VAL A 209 -0.12 15.80 -21.57
C VAL A 209 1.31 15.55 -22.03
N GLU A 210 1.79 16.27 -23.05
CA GLU A 210 3.16 16.15 -23.56
C GLU A 210 4.21 16.45 -22.47
N LEU A 211 3.98 17.48 -21.65
CA LEU A 211 4.91 17.82 -20.55
C LEU A 211 4.86 16.79 -19.41
N LEU A 212 3.69 16.21 -19.13
CA LEU A 212 3.55 15.12 -18.16
C LEU A 212 4.34 13.89 -18.62
N GLU A 213 4.20 13.50 -19.89
CA GLU A 213 4.92 12.38 -20.51
C GLU A 213 6.43 12.61 -20.48
N ASP A 214 6.89 13.79 -20.90
CA ASP A 214 8.31 14.17 -20.88
C ASP A 214 8.91 14.08 -19.47
N CYS A 215 8.18 14.58 -18.45
CA CYS A 215 8.62 14.51 -17.06
C CYS A 215 8.73 13.06 -16.58
N PHE A 216 7.80 12.20 -16.98
CA PHE A 216 7.77 10.81 -16.52
C PHE A 216 8.83 9.96 -17.22
N GLU A 217 8.98 10.10 -18.53
CA GLU A 217 10.01 9.40 -19.31
C GLU A 217 11.42 9.77 -18.87
N SER A 218 11.69 11.07 -18.69
CA SER A 218 13.01 11.58 -18.27
C SER A 218 13.44 11.08 -16.90
N ASN A 219 12.47 10.70 -16.06
CA ASN A 219 12.67 10.35 -14.66
C ASN A 219 12.34 8.88 -14.33
N ASP A 220 12.06 8.06 -15.34
CA ASP A 220 11.68 6.64 -15.17
C ASP A 220 10.52 6.48 -14.16
N ILE A 221 9.48 7.29 -14.35
CA ILE A 221 8.24 7.24 -13.59
C ILE A 221 7.20 6.50 -14.44
N PRO A 222 6.62 5.39 -13.94
CA PRO A 222 5.58 4.68 -14.66
C PRO A 222 4.32 5.55 -14.76
N SER A 223 3.60 5.49 -15.87
CA SER A 223 2.35 6.24 -16.08
C SER A 223 1.10 5.45 -15.64
N ASN A 224 1.23 4.19 -15.26
CA ASN A 224 0.11 3.39 -14.77
C ASN A 224 0.58 2.37 -13.73
N ALA A 225 -0.32 1.55 -13.19
CA ALA A 225 0.02 0.35 -12.43
C ALA A 225 0.97 -0.57 -13.22
N ASP A 226 1.70 -1.42 -12.51
CA ASP A 226 2.67 -2.31 -13.12
C ASP A 226 2.01 -3.26 -14.14
N ASP A 227 2.65 -3.44 -15.31
CA ASP A 227 2.11 -4.26 -16.39
C ASP A 227 1.83 -5.71 -15.95
N ASP A 228 2.67 -6.26 -15.05
CA ASP A 228 2.46 -7.61 -14.52
C ASP A 228 1.17 -7.67 -13.67
N ILE A 229 0.87 -6.63 -12.89
CA ILE A 229 -0.36 -6.53 -12.09
C ILE A 229 -1.59 -6.52 -13.00
N ILE A 230 -1.55 -5.69 -14.03
CA ILE A 230 -2.60 -5.60 -15.05
C ILE A 230 -2.81 -6.95 -15.72
N ALA A 231 -1.72 -7.57 -16.19
CA ALA A 231 -1.80 -8.86 -16.88
C ALA A 231 -2.36 -9.96 -15.97
N MET A 232 -1.93 -10.02 -14.71
CA MET A 232 -2.44 -10.99 -13.74
C MET A 232 -3.94 -10.81 -13.48
N ALA A 233 -4.38 -9.58 -13.20
CA ALA A 233 -5.79 -9.30 -12.96
C ALA A 233 -6.64 -9.68 -14.18
N TYR A 234 -6.18 -9.35 -15.40
CA TYR A 234 -6.85 -9.73 -16.64
C TYR A 234 -6.98 -11.25 -16.82
N HIS A 235 -5.89 -12.00 -16.64
CA HIS A 235 -5.90 -13.45 -16.77
C HIS A 235 -6.78 -14.13 -15.72
N LEU A 236 -6.77 -13.64 -14.48
CA LEU A 236 -7.60 -14.14 -13.40
C LEU A 236 -9.09 -13.84 -13.62
N THR A 237 -9.42 -12.66 -14.16
CA THR A 237 -10.79 -12.36 -14.57
C THR A 237 -11.27 -13.36 -15.62
N LYS A 238 -10.50 -13.56 -16.70
CA LYS A 238 -10.86 -14.52 -17.76
C LYS A 238 -11.04 -15.94 -17.24
N SER A 239 -10.11 -16.40 -16.41
CA SER A 239 -10.19 -17.73 -15.82
C SER A 239 -11.44 -17.89 -14.93
N CYS A 240 -11.81 -16.86 -14.17
CA CYS A 240 -13.04 -16.88 -13.38
C CYS A 240 -14.29 -16.93 -14.25
N MET A 241 -14.32 -16.17 -15.36
CA MET A 241 -15.42 -16.20 -16.33
C MET A 241 -15.59 -17.59 -16.95
N GLU A 242 -14.49 -18.20 -17.43
CA GLU A 242 -14.49 -19.54 -18.04
C GLU A 242 -14.99 -20.64 -17.09
N ASN A 243 -14.68 -20.49 -15.79
CA ASN A 243 -15.08 -21.43 -14.75
C ASN A 243 -16.46 -21.12 -14.12
N GLY A 244 -17.17 -20.10 -14.59
CA GLY A 244 -18.46 -19.69 -14.02
C GLY A 244 -18.37 -19.09 -12.62
N ASN A 245 -17.18 -18.70 -12.16
CA ASN A 245 -16.96 -18.05 -10.87
C ASN A 245 -17.20 -16.55 -10.97
N LYS A 246 -18.48 -16.14 -10.93
CA LYS A 246 -18.88 -14.73 -11.02
C LYS A 246 -18.20 -13.85 -9.97
N SER A 247 -18.23 -14.23 -8.69
CA SER A 247 -17.66 -13.42 -7.60
C SER A 247 -16.15 -13.20 -7.75
N GLY A 248 -15.42 -14.20 -8.24
CA GLY A 248 -13.99 -14.04 -8.53
C GLY A 248 -13.77 -13.11 -9.73
N ALA A 249 -14.57 -13.24 -10.78
CA ALA A 249 -14.48 -12.38 -11.94
C ALA A 249 -14.79 -10.91 -11.59
N GLU A 250 -15.83 -10.66 -10.78
CA GLU A 250 -16.19 -9.34 -10.24
C GLU A 250 -15.05 -8.72 -9.42
N TYR A 251 -14.38 -9.53 -8.60
CA TYR A 251 -13.22 -9.06 -7.83
C TYR A 251 -12.05 -8.64 -8.74
N PHE A 252 -11.61 -9.52 -9.65
CA PHE A 252 -10.43 -9.22 -10.47
C PHE A 252 -10.69 -8.17 -11.57
N ILE A 253 -11.91 -8.07 -12.11
CA ILE A 253 -12.25 -6.99 -13.06
C ILE A 253 -12.26 -5.64 -12.35
N SER A 254 -12.62 -5.57 -11.06
CA SER A 254 -12.59 -4.32 -10.29
C SER A 254 -11.17 -3.75 -10.18
N ILE A 255 -10.14 -4.61 -10.09
CA ILE A 255 -8.73 -4.20 -10.08
C ILE A 255 -8.35 -3.56 -11.42
N LEU A 256 -8.77 -4.14 -12.55
CA LEU A 256 -8.49 -3.57 -13.88
C LEU A 256 -9.18 -2.22 -14.09
N LEU A 257 -10.42 -2.10 -13.61
CA LEU A 257 -11.22 -0.89 -13.73
C LEU A 257 -10.62 0.31 -12.97
N ASN A 258 -9.73 0.09 -11.99
CA ASN A 258 -8.96 1.14 -11.34
C ASN A 258 -7.94 1.82 -12.29
N PHE A 259 -7.52 1.14 -13.36
CA PHE A 259 -6.34 1.53 -14.16
C PHE A 259 -6.59 1.61 -15.66
N ILE A 260 -7.63 0.93 -16.17
CA ILE A 260 -7.86 0.74 -17.60
C ILE A 260 -9.32 1.00 -17.96
N GLU A 261 -9.52 1.96 -18.86
CA GLU A 261 -10.81 2.27 -19.46
C GLU A 261 -10.85 1.93 -20.96
N THR A 262 -10.87 0.64 -21.30
CA THR A 262 -11.04 0.19 -22.68
C THR A 262 -12.41 -0.46 -22.90
N ASP A 263 -12.89 -0.43 -24.15
CA ASP A 263 -14.14 -1.11 -24.54
C ASP A 263 -14.11 -2.60 -24.24
N GLU A 264 -12.94 -3.24 -24.32
CA GLU A 264 -12.75 -4.64 -23.95
C GLU A 264 -13.03 -4.89 -22.46
N ILE A 265 -12.39 -4.12 -21.57
CA ILE A 265 -12.58 -4.26 -20.12
C ILE A 265 -14.03 -3.93 -19.72
N ARG A 266 -14.65 -2.92 -20.35
CA ARG A 266 -16.07 -2.60 -20.14
C ARG A 266 -16.99 -3.74 -20.59
N SER A 267 -16.75 -4.32 -21.77
CA SER A 267 -17.52 -5.47 -22.27
C SER A 267 -17.38 -6.68 -21.36
N MET A 268 -16.15 -6.99 -20.89
CA MET A 268 -15.92 -8.07 -19.93
C MET A 268 -16.73 -7.85 -18.64
N ASN A 269 -16.72 -6.62 -18.09
CA ASN A 269 -17.50 -6.30 -16.90
C ASN A 269 -19.02 -6.46 -17.13
N GLU A 270 -19.53 -6.06 -18.30
CA GLU A 270 -20.95 -6.28 -18.64
C GLU A 270 -21.33 -7.76 -18.78
N GLU A 271 -20.42 -8.58 -19.33
CA GLU A 271 -20.61 -10.04 -19.42
C GLU A 271 -20.64 -10.68 -18.03
N ILE A 272 -19.70 -10.31 -17.15
CA ILE A 272 -19.64 -10.78 -15.76
C ILE A 272 -20.95 -10.47 -15.03
N ASN A 273 -21.50 -9.26 -15.20
CA ASN A 273 -22.76 -8.88 -14.60
C ASN A 273 -23.95 -9.78 -15.02
N LYS A 274 -23.89 -10.40 -16.21
CA LYS A 274 -24.93 -11.26 -16.78
C LYS A 274 -24.76 -12.75 -16.47
N MET A 275 -23.59 -13.19 -15.97
CA MET A 275 -23.34 -14.56 -15.48
C MET A 275 -24.27 -14.90 -14.31
#